data_AF-A0A661IXY5-F1
#
_entry.id   AF-A0A661IXY5-F1
#
_cell.length_a   1.000
_cell.length_b   1.000
_cell.length_c   1.000
_cell.angle_alpha   90.00
_cell.angle_beta   90.00
_cell.angle_gamma   90.00
#
_symmetry.space_group_name_H-M   'P 1'
#
loop_
_entity.id
_entity.type
_entity.pdbx_description
1 polymer ?
#
loop_
_entity_poly.entity_id
_entity_poly.type
_entity_poly.pdbx_seq_one_letter_code
_entity_poly.pdbx_strand_id
1 'polypeptide(L)' 'MSIAKREQLLKEIQELKERLRDREAALPAHSVRPHQIQEIEELEEKIAAREGKLAGMTKD' A
#
# COMPACT_ATOMS: atom_id res chain seq x y z
N MET A 1 -3.43 -6.15 -22.11
CA MET A 1 -2.49 -6.34 -20.96
C MET A 1 -2.56 -7.78 -20.48
N SER A 2 -1.49 -8.35 -19.90
CA SER A 2 -1.45 -9.78 -19.51
C SER A 2 -1.95 -10.04 -18.08
N ILE A 3 -2.53 -11.22 -17.83
CA ILE A 3 -2.95 -11.72 -16.51
C ILE A 3 -1.80 -11.63 -15.50
N ALA A 4 -0.58 -11.99 -15.93
CA ALA A 4 0.62 -11.91 -15.10
C ALA A 4 0.88 -10.50 -14.55
N LYS A 5 0.58 -9.44 -15.31
CA LYS A 5 0.75 -8.06 -14.83
C LYS A 5 -0.27 -7.69 -13.75
N ARG A 6 -1.50 -8.19 -13.89
CA ARG A 6 -2.56 -8.01 -12.89
C ARG A 6 -2.22 -8.73 -11.58
N GLU A 7 -1.78 -9.98 -11.67
CA GLU A 7 -1.36 -10.78 -10.51
C GLU A 7 -0.15 -10.16 -9.78
N GLN A 8 0.83 -9.66 -10.53
CA GLN A 8 1.97 -8.95 -9.96
C GLN A 8 1.53 -7.70 -9.18
N LEU A 9 0.62 -6.90 -9.72
CA LEU A 9 0.08 -5.72 -9.03
C LEU A 9 -0.68 -6.11 -7.75
N LEU A 10 -1.49 -7.16 -7.79
CA LEU A 10 -2.20 -7.67 -6.62
C LEU A 10 -1.23 -8.11 -5.53
N LYS A 11 -0.16 -8.82 -5.90
CA LYS A 11 0.88 -9.24 -4.97
C LYS A 11 1.58 -8.04 -4.34
N GLU A 12 1.97 -7.04 -5.13
CA GLU A 12 2.59 -5.81 -4.61
C GLU A 12 1.67 -5.04 -3.67
N ILE A 13 0.36 -4.95 -3.99
CA ILE A 13 -0.63 -4.31 -3.11
C ILE A 13 -0.72 -5.06 -1.78
N GLN A 14 -0.77 -6.39 -1.82
CA GLN A 14 -0.85 -7.21 -0.61
C GLN A 14 0.39 -7.02 0.28
N GLU A 15 1.59 -7.06 -0.30
CA GLU A 15 2.84 -6.84 0.43
C GLU A 15 2.91 -5.43 1.06
N LEU A 16 2.42 -4.41 0.36
CA LEU A 16 2.36 -3.05 0.89
C LEU A 16 1.36 -2.93 2.04
N LYS A 17 0.20 -3.58 1.94
CA LYS A 17 -0.81 -3.61 3.01
C LYS A 17 -0.32 -4.35 4.25
N GLU A 18 0.47 -5.41 4.08
CA GLU A 18 1.15 -6.08 5.20
C GLU A 18 2.12 -5.15 5.90
N ARG A 19 2.99 -4.48 5.15
CA ARG A 19 3.93 -3.49 5.71
C ARG A 19 3.21 -2.34 6.41
N LEU A 20 2.11 -1.84 5.85
CA LEU A 20 1.30 -0.79 6.48
C LEU A 20 0.79 -1.25 7.84
N ARG A 21 0.17 -2.44 7.91
CA ARG A 21 -0.31 -3.00 9.19
C ARG A 21 0.80 -3.18 10.20
N ASP A 22 1.97 -3.66 9.79
CA ASP A 22 3.12 -3.82 10.69
C ASP A 22 3.59 -2.47 11.25
N ARG A 23 3.58 -1.41 10.44
CA ARG A 23 3.96 -0.05 10.87
C ARG A 23 2.94 0.56 11.81
N GLU A 24 1.65 0.42 11.50
CA GLU A 24 0.56 0.87 12.36
C GLU A 24 0.58 0.15 13.71
N ALA A 25 0.81 -1.16 13.72
CA ALA A 25 0.91 -1.96 14.94
C ALA A 25 2.14 -1.60 15.79
N ALA A 26 3.20 -1.09 15.16
CA ALA A 26 4.41 -0.64 15.85
C ALA A 26 4.31 0.80 16.40
N LEU A 27 3.21 1.53 16.15
CA LEU A 27 3.05 2.89 16.65
C LEU A 27 2.93 2.92 18.18
N PRO A 28 3.66 3.82 18.86
CA PRO A 28 3.50 4.02 20.30
C PRO A 28 2.17 4.71 20.60
N ALA A 29 1.44 4.23 21.62
CA ALA A 29 0.08 4.69 21.94
C ALA A 29 -0.05 6.18 22.30
N HIS A 30 1.04 6.84 22.69
CA HIS A 30 1.03 8.21 23.22
C HIS A 30 2.18 9.09 22.71
N SER A 31 3.02 8.62 21.78
CA SER A 31 4.17 9.40 21.29
C SER A 31 4.55 9.10 19.85
N VAL A 32 3.57 9.17 18.96
CA VAL A 32 3.82 9.00 17.52
C VAL A 32 4.65 10.17 17.00
N ARG A 33 5.76 9.86 16.33
CA ARG A 33 6.69 10.85 15.77
C ARG A 33 6.29 11.17 14.33
N PRO A 34 6.53 12.41 13.85
CA PRO A 34 6.20 12.80 12.48
C PRO A 34 6.72 11.84 11.41
N HIS A 35 7.97 11.37 11.54
CA HIS A 35 8.53 10.41 10.57
C HIS A 35 7.75 9.09 10.51
N GLN A 36 7.16 8.62 11.63
CA GLN A 36 6.37 7.39 11.64
C GLN A 36 5.05 7.57 10.89
N ILE A 37 4.44 8.77 10.97
CA ILE A 37 3.27 9.12 10.17
C ILE A 37 3.64 9.23 8.69
N GLN A 38 4.74 9.91 8.37
CA GLN A 38 5.20 10.06 6.98
C GLN A 38 5.46 8.69 6.31
N GLU A 39 6.04 7.74 7.04
CA GLU A 39 6.25 6.38 6.53
C GLU A 39 4.93 5.65 6.23
N ILE A 40 3.89 5.88 7.04
CA ILE A 40 2.54 5.34 6.83
C ILE A 40 1.88 6.01 5.62
N GLU A 41 1.88 7.34 5.55
CA GLU A 41 1.32 8.11 4.43
C GLU A 41 1.95 7.69 3.10
N GLU A 42 3.27 7.51 3.06
CA GLU A 42 3.96 7.02 1.87
C GLU A 42 3.50 5.61 1.44
N LEU A 43 3.23 4.72 2.40
CA LEU A 43 2.73 3.38 2.11
C LEU A 43 1.30 3.44 1.57
N GLU A 44 0.45 4.26 2.16
CA GLU A 44 -0.92 4.51 1.71
C GLU A 44 -0.95 5.06 0.28
N GLU A 45 -0.12 6.08 -0.02
CA GLU A 45 0.01 6.63 -1.38
C GLU A 45 0.46 5.57 -2.39
N LYS A 46 1.45 4.73 -2.03
CA LYS A 46 1.95 3.64 -2.89
C LYS A 46 0.88 2.57 -3.15
N ILE A 47 0.01 2.30 -2.16
CA ILE A 47 -1.15 1.40 -2.30
C ILE A 47 -2.17 2.03 -3.24
N ALA A 48 -2.60 3.27 -2.96
CA ALA A 48 -3.62 3.98 -3.74
C ALA A 48 -3.22 4.08 -5.23
N ALA A 49 -1.96 4.41 -5.51
CA ALA A 49 -1.45 4.46 -6.88
C ALA A 49 -1.50 3.11 -7.60
N ARG A 50 -1.27 1.99 -6.91
CA ARG A 50 -1.34 0.64 -7.49
C ARG A 50 -2.76 0.15 -7.65
N GLU A 51 -3.62 0.42 -6.67
CA GLU A 51 -5.05 0.12 -6.75
C GLU A 51 -5.71 0.91 -7.88
N GLY A 52 -5.35 2.18 -8.07
CA GLY A 52 -5.79 2.99 -9.21
C GLY A 52 -5.37 2.40 -10.55
N LYS A 53 -4.12 1.94 -10.68
CA LYS A 53 -3.65 1.22 -11.87
C LYS A 53 -4.45 -0.05 -12.11
N LEU A 54 -4.65 -0.86 -11.07
CA LEU A 54 -5.40 -2.11 -11.15
C LEU A 54 -6.86 -1.87 -11.55
N ALA A 55 -7.51 -0.85 -10.99
CA ALA A 55 -8.88 -0.47 -11.32
C ALA A 55 -9.01 0.04 -12.77
N GLY A 56 -8.01 0.77 -13.26
CA GLY A 56 -7.91 1.14 -14.68
C GLY A 56 -7.84 -0.09 -15.59
N MET A 57 -7.13 -1.15 -15.17
CA MET A 57 -6.99 -2.39 -15.95
C MET A 57 -8.27 -3.24 -16.01
N THR A 58 -9.24 -3.00 -15.13
CA THR A 58 -10.54 -3.71 -15.13
C THR A 58 -11.65 -2.98 -15.87
N LYS A 59 -11.39 -1.77 -16.38
CA LYS A 59 -12.38 -0.91 -17.07
C LYS A 59 -12.33 -1.00 -18.60
N ASP A 60 -11.50 -1.88 -19.15
CA ASP A 60 -11.42 -2.22 -20.58
C ASP A 60 -12.03 -3.62 -20.83
#